data_AF-A6IKD3-F1
#
_entry.id   AF-A6IKD3-F1
#
_cell.length_a   1.000
_cell.length_b   1.000
_cell.length_c   1.000
_cell.angle_alpha   90.00
_cell.angle_beta   90.00
_cell.angle_gamma   90.00
#
_symmetry.space_group_name_H-M   'P 1'
#
loop_
_entity.id
_entity.type
_entity.pdbx_description
1 polymer ?
#
loop_
_entity_poly.entity_id
_entity_poly.type
_entity_poly.pdbx_seq_one_letter_code
_entity_poly.pdbx_strand_id
1 'polypeptide(L)'
;MELLKALLLLSGVLGALAEFCVIPKMDGQLVEKLGQRLLPWMDRLSSEQLNPSIYVGLRLSSMQAGTKENLYLHNLKLHYQQCLLRSTSSDDNSGCQTKRT
;
A
#
# COMPACT_ATOMS: atom_id res chain seq x y z
N MET A 1 32.68 -25.15 -14.02
CA MET A 1 31.91 -25.56 -12.82
C MET A 1 32.17 -24.68 -11.61
N GLU A 2 33.40 -24.18 -11.40
CA GLU A 2 33.77 -23.39 -10.23
C GLU A 2 33.03 -22.05 -10.09
N LEU A 3 32.77 -21.36 -11.21
CA LEU A 3 32.09 -20.07 -11.20
C LEU A 3 30.61 -20.20 -10.79
N LEU A 4 29.94 -21.27 -11.22
CA LEU A 4 28.56 -21.56 -10.83
C LEU A 4 28.46 -21.91 -9.33
N LYS A 5 29.42 -22.68 -8.80
CA LYS A 5 29.52 -22.98 -7.37
C LYS A 5 29.74 -21.72 -6.53
N ALA A 6 30.66 -20.86 -6.95
CA ALA A 6 30.90 -19.57 -6.29
C ALA A 6 29.65 -18.69 -6.29
N LEU A 7 28.91 -18.66 -7.40
CA LEU A 7 27.68 -17.87 -7.54
C LEU A 7 26.53 -18.40 -6.66
N LEU A 8 26.39 -19.73 -6.56
CA LEU A 8 25.44 -20.38 -5.66
C LEU A 8 25.78 -20.18 -4.18
N LEU A 9 27.07 -20.18 -3.83
CA LEU A 9 27.51 -19.86 -2.47
C LEU A 9 27.25 -18.40 -2.14
N LEU A 10 27.53 -17.48 -3.07
CA LEU A 10 27.25 -16.06 -2.87
C LEU A 10 25.75 -15.79 -2.71
N SER A 11 24.91 -16.40 -3.56
CA SER A 11 23.45 -16.24 -3.47
C SER A 11 22.86 -16.90 -2.23
N GLY A 12 23.41 -18.04 -1.79
CA GLY A 12 23.04 -18.68 -0.53
C GLY A 12 23.39 -17.83 0.69
N VAL A 13 24.58 -17.21 0.73
CA VAL A 13 24.98 -16.31 1.82
C VAL A 13 24.16 -15.02 1.83
N LEU A 14 23.91 -14.40 0.66
CA LEU A 14 23.04 -13.23 0.57
C LEU A 14 21.59 -13.56 0.97
N GLY A 15 21.09 -14.74 0.57
CA GLY A 15 19.77 -15.22 0.96
C GLY A 15 19.65 -15.51 2.45
N ALA A 16 20.68 -16.12 3.06
CA ALA A 16 20.74 -16.38 4.50
C ALA A 16 20.81 -15.07 5.31
N LEU A 17 21.54 -14.06 4.83
CA LEU A 17 21.61 -12.74 5.49
C LEU A 17 20.26 -12.01 5.50
N ALA A 18 19.38 -12.26 4.52
CA ALA A 18 18.06 -11.63 4.45
C ALA A 18 17.12 -12.08 5.58
N GLU A 19 17.28 -13.30 6.12
CA GLU A 19 16.48 -13.79 7.26
C GLU A 19 16.82 -13.09 8.58
N PHE A 20 18.00 -12.47 8.71
CA PHE A 20 18.40 -11.80 9.96
C PHE A 20 17.70 -10.46 10.19
N CYS A 21 17.09 -9.86 9.15
CA CYS A 21 16.34 -8.61 9.24
C CYS A 21 14.82 -8.81 9.34
N VAL A 22 14.37 -10.00 9.76
CA VAL A 22 12.95 -10.27 9.98
C VAL A 22 12.54 -9.75 11.37
N ILE A 23 11.52 -8.89 11.41
CA ILE A 23 10.94 -8.44 12.68
C ILE A 23 10.20 -9.64 13.30
N PRO A 24 10.57 -10.10 14.51
CA PRO A 24 9.86 -11.18 15.18
C PRO A 24 8.38 -10.83 15.39
N LYS A 25 7.53 -11.86 15.49
CA LYS A 25 6.09 -11.66 15.69
C LYS A 25 5.85 -10.86 16.98
N MET A 26 5.23 -9.69 16.82
CA MET A 26 4.85 -8.80 17.93
C MET A 26 3.57 -9.30 18.62
N ASP A 27 3.25 -8.71 19.78
CA ASP A 27 1.95 -8.88 20.42
C ASP A 27 0.79 -8.59 19.44
N GLY A 28 -0.10 -9.57 19.28
CA GLY A 28 -1.20 -9.50 18.33
C GLY A 28 -2.18 -8.38 18.65
N GLN A 29 -2.42 -8.08 19.94
CA GLN A 29 -3.33 -7.02 20.34
C GLN A 29 -2.79 -5.63 19.97
N LEU A 30 -1.47 -5.43 20.03
CA LEU A 30 -0.86 -4.17 19.58
C LEU A 30 -1.08 -3.95 18.08
N VAL A 31 -0.85 -4.97 17.26
CA VAL A 31 -1.08 -4.89 15.81
C VAL A 31 -2.56 -4.66 15.50
N GLU A 32 -3.45 -5.35 16.22
CA GLU A 32 -4.90 -5.17 16.08
C GLU A 32 -5.33 -3.73 16.37
N LYS A 33 -4.82 -3.12 17.47
CA LYS A 33 -5.10 -1.72 17.81
C LYS A 33 -4.61 -0.75 16.74
N LEU A 34 -3.50 -1.05 16.06
CA LEU A 34 -3.02 -0.23 14.95
C LEU A 34 -3.98 -0.31 13.76
N GLY A 35 -4.43 -1.50 13.35
CA GLY A 35 -5.39 -1.59 12.26
C GLY A 35 -6.77 -1.04 12.61
N GLN A 36 -7.22 -1.13 13.88
CA GLN A 36 -8.44 -0.47 14.34
C GLN A 36 -8.38 1.07 14.15
N ARG A 37 -7.19 1.68 14.21
CA ARG A 37 -7.01 3.10 13.88
C ARG A 37 -7.05 3.38 12.38
N LEU A 38 -6.71 2.40 11.54
CA LEU A 38 -6.74 2.51 10.08
C LEU A 38 -8.12 2.22 9.50
N LEU A 39 -8.89 1.31 10.10
CA LEU A 39 -10.22 0.90 9.64
C LEU A 39 -11.17 2.07 9.32
N PRO A 40 -11.28 3.14 10.14
CA PRO A 40 -12.12 4.29 9.82
C PRO A 40 -11.72 5.07 8.56
N TRP A 41 -10.48 4.95 8.09
CA TRP A 41 -10.06 5.57 6.82
C TRP A 41 -10.73 4.92 5.61
N MET A 42 -11.16 3.67 5.74
CA MET A 42 -11.82 2.94 4.65
C MET A 42 -13.19 3.51 4.29
N ASP A 43 -13.79 4.30 5.19
CA ASP A 43 -15.06 5.00 4.96
C ASP A 43 -14.85 6.43 4.44
N ARG A 44 -13.61 6.94 4.43
CA ARG A 44 -13.27 8.29 3.95
C ARG A 44 -12.97 8.26 2.45
N LEU A 45 -14.03 8.33 1.65
CA LEU A 45 -13.97 8.17 0.19
C LEU A 45 -13.91 9.49 -0.59
N SER A 46 -13.83 10.64 0.08
CA SER A 46 -13.64 11.91 -0.61
C SER A 46 -12.24 11.98 -1.24
N SER A 47 -12.15 12.59 -2.42
CA SER A 47 -10.89 12.75 -3.17
C SER A 47 -9.72 13.25 -2.33
N GLU A 48 -9.98 14.21 -1.42
CA GLU A 48 -8.95 14.82 -0.56
C GLU A 48 -8.44 13.90 0.56
N GLN A 49 -9.19 12.84 0.88
CA GLN A 49 -8.90 11.92 1.98
C GLN A 49 -8.46 10.53 1.50
N LEU A 50 -8.65 10.23 0.21
CA LEU A 50 -8.14 9.01 -0.40
C LEU A 50 -6.62 8.94 -0.24
N ASN A 51 -6.14 7.81 0.26
CA ASN A 51 -4.74 7.59 0.55
C ASN A 51 -4.32 6.18 0.11
N PRO A 52 -3.57 6.05 -1.00
CA PRO A 52 -3.14 4.75 -1.50
C PRO A 52 -2.23 4.01 -0.52
N SER A 53 -1.46 4.71 0.32
CA SER A 53 -0.58 4.09 1.31
C SER A 53 -1.36 3.39 2.43
N ILE A 54 -2.58 3.86 2.76
CA ILE A 54 -3.46 3.17 3.73
C ILE A 54 -3.91 1.82 3.16
N TYR A 55 -4.33 1.81 1.89
CA TYR A 55 -4.72 0.57 1.21
C TYR A 55 -3.56 -0.42 1.16
N VAL A 56 -2.38 0.03 0.70
CA VAL A 56 -1.17 -0.82 0.64
C VAL A 56 -0.79 -1.34 2.02
N GLY A 57 -0.81 -0.48 3.04
CA GLY A 57 -0.49 -0.85 4.41
C GLY A 57 -1.41 -1.95 4.96
N LEU A 58 -2.73 -1.84 4.75
CA LEU A 58 -3.67 -2.88 5.15
C LEU A 58 -3.42 -4.19 4.38
N ARG A 59 -3.22 -4.14 3.05
CA ARG A 59 -2.99 -5.32 2.21
C ARG A 59 -1.70 -6.08 2.52
N LEU A 60 -0.67 -5.39 2.99
CA LEU A 60 0.60 -5.99 3.40
C LEU A 60 0.62 -6.38 4.88
N SER A 61 -0.42 -6.02 5.64
CA SER A 61 -0.54 -6.35 7.05
C SER A 61 -1.20 -7.71 7.26
N SER A 62 -1.23 -8.16 8.51
CA SER A 62 -2.03 -9.31 8.95
C SER A 62 -3.51 -8.98 9.18
N MET A 63 -3.96 -7.75 8.88
CA MET A 63 -5.33 -7.28 9.09
C MET A 63 -6.09 -7.09 7.79
N GLN A 64 -7.42 -7.16 7.86
CA GLN A 64 -8.30 -7.00 6.72
C GLN A 64 -9.52 -6.15 7.08
N ALA A 65 -9.90 -5.24 6.17
CA ALA A 65 -11.12 -4.41 6.30
C ALA A 65 -12.30 -4.96 5.47
N GLY A 66 -12.20 -6.21 5.02
CA GLY A 66 -13.26 -6.93 4.31
C GLY A 66 -13.68 -6.25 3.00
N THR A 67 -14.99 -6.13 2.78
CA THR A 67 -15.56 -5.58 1.54
C THR A 67 -15.20 -4.10 1.31
N LYS A 68 -14.85 -3.35 2.36
CA LYS A 68 -14.47 -1.94 2.25
C LYS A 68 -13.19 -1.75 1.44
N GLU A 69 -12.28 -2.73 1.42
CA GLU A 69 -11.05 -2.68 0.61
C GLU A 69 -11.32 -2.54 -0.88
N ASN A 70 -12.32 -3.28 -1.39
CA ASN A 70 -12.65 -3.26 -2.81
C ASN A 70 -13.26 -1.92 -3.21
N LEU A 71 -14.16 -1.39 -2.37
CA LEU A 71 -14.76 -0.07 -2.60
C LEU A 71 -13.68 1.03 -2.54
N TYR A 72 -12.78 0.96 -1.57
CA TYR A 72 -11.70 1.93 -1.43
C TYR A 72 -10.75 1.92 -2.63
N LEU A 73 -10.33 0.73 -3.08
CA LEU A 73 -9.50 0.58 -4.28
C LEU A 73 -10.21 1.08 -5.55
N HIS A 74 -11.52 0.83 -5.67
CA HIS A 74 -12.30 1.33 -6.78
C HIS A 74 -12.29 2.87 -6.84
N ASN A 75 -12.51 3.53 -5.70
CA ASN A 75 -12.46 4.99 -5.59
C ASN A 75 -11.06 5.55 -5.85
N LEU A 76 -9.99 4.88 -5.38
CA LEU A 76 -8.61 5.23 -5.73
C LEU A 76 -8.40 5.19 -7.26
N LYS A 77 -8.80 4.10 -7.92
CA LYS A 77 -8.67 3.98 -9.38
C LYS A 77 -9.42 5.09 -10.10
N LEU A 78 -10.69 5.30 -9.74
CA LEU A 78 -11.54 6.32 -10.33
C LEU A 78 -10.91 7.71 -10.18
N HIS A 79 -10.57 8.10 -8.95
CA HIS A 79 -9.99 9.41 -8.66
C HIS A 79 -8.68 9.64 -9.42
N TYR A 80 -7.69 8.77 -9.25
CA TYR A 80 -6.37 8.98 -9.84
C TYR A 80 -6.39 8.87 -11.36
N GLN A 81 -7.17 7.95 -11.95
CA GLN A 81 -7.27 7.85 -13.41
C GLN A 81 -8.01 9.05 -14.01
N GLN A 82 -9.13 9.48 -13.42
CA GLN A 82 -9.83 10.67 -13.91
C GLN A 82 -8.96 11.91 -13.76
N CYS A 83 -8.36 12.13 -12.60
CA CYS A 83 -7.58 13.34 -12.34
C CYS A 83 -6.26 13.42 -13.10
N LEU A 84 -5.60 12.30 -13.39
CA LEU A 84 -4.32 12.33 -14.11
C LEU A 84 -4.48 12.16 -15.63
N LEU A 85 -5.53 11.48 -16.09
CA LEU A 85 -5.71 11.17 -17.52
C LEU A 85 -6.79 12.03 -18.19
N ARG A 86 -7.82 12.51 -17.47
CA ARG A 86 -8.90 13.34 -18.05
C ARG A 86 -8.54 14.83 -18.09
N SER A 87 -7.64 15.28 -17.21
CA SER A 87 -7.16 16.67 -17.14
C SER A 87 -6.43 17.15 -18.40
N THR A 88 -6.08 16.26 -19.33
CA THR A 88 -5.50 16.64 -20.63
C THR A 88 -6.56 16.98 -21.69
N SER A 89 -7.87 16.90 -21.37
CA SER A 89 -8.95 16.95 -22.36
C SER A 89 -10.06 17.99 -22.10
N SER A 90 -10.20 18.56 -20.91
CA SER A 90 -11.32 19.48 -20.60
C SER A 90 -11.09 20.24 -19.30
N ASP A 91 -11.36 21.55 -19.32
CA ASP A 91 -11.18 22.53 -18.23
C ASP A 91 -12.17 22.41 -17.04
N ASP A 92 -13.00 21.37 -16.98
CA ASP A 92 -13.97 21.19 -15.88
C ASP A 92 -13.34 20.42 -14.71
N ASN A 93 -12.39 21.04 -14.01
CA ASN A 93 -11.67 20.44 -12.89
C ASN A 93 -12.20 20.90 -11.53
N SER A 94 -13.42 20.49 -11.16
CA SER A 94 -13.99 20.81 -9.84
C SER A 94 -13.60 19.81 -8.73
N GLY A 95 -12.97 18.68 -9.06
CA GLY A 95 -12.72 17.58 -8.11
C GLY A 95 -11.25 17.14 -7.94
N CYS A 96 -10.32 17.63 -8.77
CA CYS A 96 -8.90 17.27 -8.72
C CYS A 96 -8.07 18.47 -8.29
N GLN A 97 -8.23 18.92 -7.05
CA GLN A 97 -7.29 19.88 -6.49
C GLN A 97 -6.01 19.16 -6.06
N THR A 98 -4.97 19.29 -6.89
CA THR A 98 -3.60 19.03 -6.46
C THR A 98 -3.25 20.07 -5.39
N LYS A 99 -3.05 19.63 -4.14
CA LYS A 99 -2.38 20.46 -3.13
C LYS A 99 -0.97 20.76 -3.66
N ARG A 100 -0.78 21.97 -4.21
CA ARG A 100 0.55 22.50 -4.49
C ARG A 100 1.20 22.81 -3.14
N THR A 101 2.21 22.03 -2.78
CA THR A 101 3.21 22.38 -1.76
C THR A 101 4.28 23.25 -2.36
#